data_AF-A0A7J7D2P5-F1
#
_entry.id   AF-A0A7J7D2P5-F1
#
_cell.length_a   1.000
_cell.length_b   1.000
_cell.length_c   1.000
_cell.angle_alpha   90.00
_cell.angle_beta   90.00
_cell.angle_gamma   90.00
#
_symmetry.space_group_name_H-M   'P 1'
#
loop_
_entity.id
_entity.type
_entity.pdbx_description
1 polymer ?
#
loop_
_entity_poly.entity_id
_entity_poly.type
_entity_poly.pdbx_seq_one_letter_code
_entity_poly.pdbx_strand_id
1 'polypeptide(L)'
;MKPLVELMADFGSNMVDKSASVLSVLVTVPEARTALVEEGGIPILVEIIEVGSQRQKEIAVVILLQICEESVVYHSMVAREGAIPPWVALSQTGTSRAKQKVSNRLLAWFADVAKGRDSNRASKTTPVL
;
A
#
# COMPACT_ATOMS: atom_id res chain seq x y z
N MET A 1 -0.98 -6.76 -17.10
CA MET A 1 -0.47 -6.01 -15.94
C MET A 1 1.05 -5.99 -15.93
N LYS A 2 1.71 -7.15 -16.03
CA LYS A 2 3.18 -7.32 -16.08
C LYS A 2 4.02 -6.20 -16.72
N PRO A 3 3.79 -5.74 -17.96
CA PRO A 3 4.67 -4.74 -18.58
C PRO A 3 4.66 -3.40 -17.85
N LEU A 4 3.53 -3.03 -17.23
CA LEU A 4 3.44 -1.79 -16.45
C LEU A 4 4.21 -1.92 -15.14
N VAL A 5 4.22 -3.11 -14.53
CA VAL A 5 4.96 -3.39 -13.30
C VAL A 5 6.46 -3.41 -13.57
N GLU A 6 6.90 -4.03 -14.66
CA GLU A 6 8.31 -4.02 -15.09
C GLU A 6 8.81 -2.59 -15.38
N LEU A 7 8.03 -1.78 -16.11
CA LEU A 7 8.37 -0.37 -16.36
C LEU A 7 8.35 0.49 -15.09
N MET A 8 7.56 0.11 -14.09
CA MET A 8 7.53 0.78 -12.79
C MET A 8 8.73 0.39 -11.92
N ALA A 9 9.25 -0.83 -12.07
CA ALA A 9 10.44 -1.32 -11.37
C ALA A 9 11.76 -0.83 -11.97
N ASP A 10 11.76 -0.41 -13.24
CA ASP A 10 12.96 0.16 -13.88
C ASP A 10 13.12 1.65 -13.54
N PHE A 11 13.70 1.92 -12.36
CA PHE A 11 14.03 3.28 -11.90
C PHE A 11 15.09 4.00 -12.75
N GLY A 12 15.83 3.27 -13.60
CA GLY A 12 16.74 3.85 -14.58
C GLY A 12 16.01 4.39 -15.83
N SER A 13 14.78 3.94 -16.05
CA SER A 13 13.94 4.41 -17.15
C SER A 13 13.29 5.76 -16.85
N ASN A 14 12.92 6.47 -17.92
CA ASN A 14 12.04 7.63 -17.84
C ASN A 14 10.54 7.25 -17.82
N MET A 15 10.22 6.00 -17.47
CA MET A 15 8.88 5.42 -17.58
C MET A 15 8.16 5.23 -16.25
N VAL A 16 8.85 5.26 -15.11
CA VAL A 16 8.24 5.10 -13.77
C VAL A 16 7.03 6.02 -13.57
N ASP A 17 7.16 7.31 -13.90
CA ASP A 17 6.06 8.27 -13.75
C ASP A 17 4.85 7.93 -14.64
N LYS A 18 5.11 7.48 -15.86
CA LYS A 18 4.06 7.16 -16.85
C LYS A 18 3.37 5.86 -16.48
N SER A 19 4.13 4.83 -16.13
CA SER A 19 3.59 3.53 -15.70
C SER A 19 2.77 3.69 -14.41
N ALA A 20 3.30 4.39 -13.41
CA ALA A 20 2.58 4.66 -12.16
C ALA A 20 1.31 5.48 -12.39
N SER A 21 1.32 6.46 -13.30
CA SER A 21 0.13 7.22 -13.65
C SER A 21 -0.96 6.34 -14.29
N VAL A 22 -0.60 5.47 -15.24
CA VAL A 22 -1.54 4.52 -15.85
C VAL A 22 -2.08 3.54 -14.80
N LEU A 23 -1.20 2.99 -13.96
CA LEU A 23 -1.60 2.09 -12.88
C LEU A 23 -2.60 2.72 -11.93
N SER A 24 -2.41 4.00 -11.55
CA SER A 24 -3.33 4.71 -10.64
C SER A 24 -4.77 4.82 -11.15
N VAL A 25 -4.96 4.75 -12.47
CA VAL A 25 -6.29 4.70 -13.10
C VAL A 25 -6.80 3.27 -13.15
N LEU A 26 -5.96 2.31 -13.55
CA LEU A 26 -6.35 0.91 -13.70
C LEU A 26 -6.80 0.29 -12.38
N VAL A 27 -6.11 0.58 -11.27
CA VAL A 27 -6.42 0.00 -9.96
C VAL A 27 -7.75 0.49 -9.35
N THR A 28 -8.49 1.34 -10.04
CA THR A 28 -9.91 1.60 -9.73
C THR A 28 -10.79 0.36 -9.97
N VAL A 29 -10.34 -0.55 -10.84
CA VAL A 29 -11.00 -1.81 -11.17
C VAL A 29 -10.47 -2.96 -10.27
N PRO A 30 -11.34 -3.76 -9.62
CA PRO A 30 -10.92 -4.86 -8.74
C PRO A 30 -9.95 -5.86 -9.38
N GLU A 31 -10.23 -6.29 -10.62
CA GLU A 31 -9.43 -7.25 -11.35
C GLU A 31 -8.02 -6.71 -11.61
N ALA A 32 -7.88 -5.40 -11.83
CA ALA A 32 -6.59 -4.77 -12.00
C ALA A 32 -5.79 -4.70 -10.68
N ARG A 33 -6.46 -4.54 -9.53
CA ARG A 33 -5.78 -4.61 -8.22
C ARG A 33 -5.21 -6.01 -7.99
N THR A 34 -6.02 -7.04 -8.21
CA THR A 34 -5.57 -8.44 -8.07
C THR A 34 -4.40 -8.74 -9.01
N ALA A 35 -4.53 -8.39 -10.30
CA ALA A 35 -3.43 -8.58 -11.25
C ALA A 35 -2.16 -7.81 -10.85
N LEU A 36 -2.27 -6.61 -10.27
CA LEU A 36 -1.10 -5.85 -9.81
C LEU A 36 -0.41 -6.54 -8.63
N VAL A 37 -1.17 -7.10 -7.70
CA VAL A 37 -0.61 -7.85 -6.56
C VAL A 37 0.06 -9.14 -7.04
N GLU A 38 -0.59 -9.89 -7.93
CA GLU A 38 -0.05 -11.14 -8.49
C GLU A 38 1.26 -10.94 -9.25
N GLU A 39 1.42 -9.80 -9.93
CA GLU A 39 2.63 -9.44 -10.66
C GLU A 39 3.72 -8.82 -9.76
N GLY A 40 3.55 -8.81 -8.44
CA GLY A 40 4.55 -8.29 -7.50
C GLY A 40 4.59 -6.77 -7.41
N GLY A 41 3.49 -6.08 -7.68
CA GLY A 41 3.43 -4.61 -7.65
C GLY A 41 3.61 -3.99 -6.26
N ILE A 42 3.22 -4.68 -5.19
CA ILE A 42 3.32 -4.15 -3.81
C ILE A 42 4.76 -3.78 -3.43
N PRO A 43 5.76 -4.68 -3.48
CA PRO A 43 7.13 -4.34 -3.09
C PRO A 43 7.70 -3.18 -3.90
N ILE A 44 7.42 -3.11 -5.21
CA ILE A 44 7.86 -2.01 -6.07
C ILE A 44 7.24 -0.67 -5.63
N LEU A 45 5.96 -0.66 -5.28
CA LEU A 45 5.30 0.56 -4.79
C LEU A 45 5.85 1.01 -3.43
N VAL A 46 6.23 0.07 -2.55
CA VAL A 46 6.90 0.39 -1.28
C VAL A 46 8.28 1.00 -1.53
N GLU A 47 9.06 0.42 -2.46
CA GLU A 47 10.36 0.97 -2.85
C GLU A 47 10.22 2.38 -3.45
N ILE A 48 9.23 2.62 -4.32
CA ILE A 48 8.95 3.96 -4.87
C ILE A 48 8.68 4.98 -3.76
N ILE A 49 8.00 4.57 -2.69
CA ILE A 49 7.73 5.43 -1.55
C ILE A 49 9.02 5.83 -0.82
N GLU A 50 10.01 4.94 -0.79
CA GLU A 50 11.30 5.17 -0.15
C GLU A 50 12.20 6.08 -1.01
N VAL A 51 12.44 5.70 -2.27
CA VAL A 51 13.48 6.32 -3.10
C VAL A 51 12.96 7.23 -4.21
N GLY A 52 11.65 7.19 -4.50
CA GLY A 52 11.06 7.94 -5.61
C GLY A 52 10.98 9.44 -5.40
N SER A 53 10.66 10.17 -6.46
CA SER A 53 10.35 11.61 -6.40
C SER A 53 9.06 11.87 -5.60
N GLN A 54 8.86 13.11 -5.11
CA GLN A 54 7.66 13.46 -4.35
C GLN A 54 6.35 13.10 -5.08
N ARG A 55 6.32 13.27 -6.41
CA ARG A 55 5.20 12.88 -7.26
C ARG A 55 5.00 11.36 -7.29
N GLN A 56 6.08 10.60 -7.44
CA GLN A 56 6.03 9.13 -7.46
C GLN A 56 5.55 8.57 -6.14
N LYS A 57 6.05 9.09 -5.02
CA LYS A 57 5.61 8.72 -3.66
C LYS A 57 4.11 8.92 -3.49
N GLU A 58 3.57 10.05 -3.96
CA GLU A 58 2.13 10.32 -3.90
C GLU A 58 1.31 9.33 -4.72
N ILE A 59 1.73 9.05 -5.95
CA ILE A 59 1.04 8.10 -6.82
C ILE A 59 1.08 6.69 -6.20
N ALA A 60 2.25 6.27 -5.71
CA ALA A 60 2.43 4.95 -5.09
C ALA A 60 1.58 4.79 -3.83
N VAL A 61 1.51 5.81 -2.98
CA VAL A 61 0.58 5.83 -1.84
C VAL A 61 -0.86 5.66 -2.30
N VAL A 62 -1.31 6.40 -3.32
CA VAL A 62 -2.69 6.28 -3.82
C VAL A 62 -3.00 4.86 -4.29
N ILE A 63 -2.09 4.24 -5.05
CA ILE A 63 -2.26 2.88 -5.54
C ILE A 63 -2.34 1.90 -4.37
N LEU A 64 -1.42 1.98 -3.40
CA LEU A 64 -1.42 1.09 -2.23
C LEU A 64 -2.69 1.25 -1.39
N LEU A 65 -3.23 2.47 -1.29
CA LEU A 65 -4.50 2.72 -0.60
C LEU A 65 -5.68 2.04 -1.29
N GLN A 66 -5.75 2.11 -2.62
CA GLN A 66 -6.81 1.45 -3.39
C GLN A 66 -6.72 -0.07 -3.30
N ILE A 67 -5.51 -0.64 -3.34
CA ILE A 67 -5.28 -2.08 -3.09
C ILE A 67 -5.78 -2.47 -1.70
N CYS A 68 -5.48 -1.63 -0.71
CA CYS A 68 -5.85 -1.81 0.68
C CYS A 68 -7.36 -1.75 0.97
N GLU A 69 -8.13 -1.04 0.16
CA GLU A 69 -9.60 -0.93 0.29
C GLU A 69 -10.31 -2.24 -0.13
N GLU A 70 -9.70 -3.02 -1.01
CA GLU A 70 -10.28 -4.25 -1.54
C GLU A 70 -10.31 -5.40 -0.54
N SER A 71 -9.22 -5.58 0.21
CA SER A 71 -9.04 -6.77 1.04
C SER A 71 -8.10 -6.55 2.22
N VAL A 72 -8.51 -7.05 3.38
CA VAL A 72 -7.69 -7.15 4.59
C VAL A 72 -6.44 -8.00 4.35
N VAL A 73 -6.49 -8.95 3.40
CA VAL A 73 -5.32 -9.74 3.01
C VAL A 73 -4.25 -8.85 2.40
N TYR A 74 -4.61 -8.01 1.42
CA TYR A 74 -3.65 -7.10 0.79
C TYR A 74 -3.10 -6.07 1.78
N HIS A 75 -3.93 -5.60 2.71
CA HIS A 75 -3.48 -4.78 3.82
C HIS A 75 -2.37 -5.45 4.64
N SER A 76 -2.53 -6.74 4.98
CA SER A 76 -1.50 -7.49 5.69
C SER A 76 -0.22 -7.67 4.87
N MET A 77 -0.35 -7.84 3.54
CA MET A 77 0.80 -7.93 2.62
C MET A 77 1.58 -6.62 2.60
N VAL A 78 0.91 -5.48 2.41
CA VAL A 78 1.55 -4.14 2.41
C VAL A 78 2.30 -3.89 3.73
N ALA A 79 1.73 -4.29 4.86
CA ALA A 79 2.40 -4.17 6.15
C ALA A 79 3.64 -5.08 6.26
N ARG A 80 3.56 -6.31 5.75
CA ARG A 80 4.68 -7.26 5.73
C ARG A 80 5.82 -6.84 4.80
N GLU A 81 5.51 -6.16 3.70
CA GLU A 81 6.48 -5.55 2.80
C GLU A 81 7.15 -4.31 3.39
N GLY A 82 6.87 -3.94 4.64
CA GLY A 82 7.59 -2.87 5.33
C GLY A 82 7.10 -1.47 4.95
N ALA A 83 5.86 -1.31 4.47
CA ALA A 83 5.34 0.02 4.12
C ALA A 83 5.17 0.98 5.31
N ILE A 84 5.13 0.47 6.55
CA ILE A 84 4.80 1.28 7.74
C ILE A 84 5.84 2.36 8.05
N PRO A 85 7.15 2.09 8.18
CA PRO A 85 8.13 3.16 8.44
C PRO A 85 8.17 4.24 7.34
N PRO A 86 8.19 3.91 6.04
CA PRO A 86 8.13 4.92 4.98
C PRO A 86 6.83 5.75 5.00
N TRP A 87 5.69 5.15 5.34
CA TRP A 87 4.43 5.86 5.52
C TRP A 87 4.47 6.83 6.71
N VAL A 88 5.04 6.41 7.84
CA VAL A 88 5.23 7.30 9.00
C VAL A 88 6.11 8.49 8.61
N ALA A 89 7.21 8.26 7.88
CA ALA A 89 8.05 9.35 7.39
C ALA A 89 7.27 10.29 6.44
N LEU A 90 6.54 9.76 5.47
CA LEU A 90 5.71 10.54 4.54
C LEU A 90 4.62 11.36 5.24
N SER A 91 4.05 10.85 6.34
CA SER A 91 3.06 11.58 7.13
C SER A 91 3.63 12.87 7.77
N GLN A 92 4.96 12.95 7.91
CA GLN A 92 5.67 14.08 8.50
C GLN A 92 6.30 14.99 7.43
N THR A 93 6.81 14.42 6.34
CA THR A 93 7.61 15.15 5.34
C THR A 93 6.92 15.35 3.99
N GLY A 94 5.84 14.61 3.71
CA GLY A 94 5.13 14.67 2.42
C GLY A 94 4.32 15.94 2.21
N THR A 95 3.71 16.07 1.03
CA THR A 95 2.74 17.16 0.75
C THR A 95 1.50 17.04 1.63
N SER A 96 0.76 18.13 1.81
CA SER A 96 -0.48 18.14 2.60
C SER A 96 -1.45 17.02 2.20
N ARG A 97 -1.56 16.74 0.89
CA ARG A 97 -2.40 15.66 0.36
C ARG A 97 -1.86 14.28 0.71
N ALA A 98 -0.55 14.05 0.55
CA ALA A 98 0.09 12.79 0.92
C ALA A 98 -0.07 12.53 2.43
N LYS A 99 0.21 13.53 3.25
CA LYS A 99 0.10 13.47 4.71
C LYS A 99 -1.29 13.04 5.15
N GLN A 100 -2.34 13.72 4.67
CA GLN A 100 -3.71 13.39 5.06
C GLN A 100 -4.08 11.94 4.70
N LYS A 101 -3.75 11.51 3.47
CA LYS A 101 -4.06 10.15 3.00
C LYS A 101 -3.33 9.08 3.82
N VAL A 102 -2.02 9.27 4.02
CA VAL A 102 -1.19 8.32 4.77
C VAL A 102 -1.59 8.27 6.24
N SER A 103 -1.81 9.43 6.88
CA SER A 103 -2.25 9.49 8.28
C SER A 103 -3.58 8.78 8.50
N ASN A 104 -4.58 9.03 7.64
CA ASN A 104 -5.86 8.35 7.73
C ASN A 104 -5.70 6.83 7.58
N ARG A 105 -4.82 6.38 6.69
CA ARG A 105 -4.57 4.95 6.51
C ARG A 105 -3.84 4.32 7.69
N LEU A 106 -2.83 4.98 8.23
CA LEU A 106 -2.12 4.52 9.42
C LEU A 106 -3.09 4.38 10.60
N LEU A 107 -3.98 5.35 10.80
CA LEU A 107 -5.03 5.27 11.83
C LEU A 107 -5.95 4.07 11.62
N ALA A 108 -6.41 3.84 10.38
CA ALA A 108 -7.22 2.66 10.06
C ALA A 108 -6.45 1.35 10.32
N TRP A 109 -5.17 1.28 9.94
CA TRP A 109 -4.30 0.14 10.20
C TRP A 109 -4.21 -0.17 11.70
N PHE A 110 -3.95 0.85 12.54
CA PHE A 110 -3.85 0.66 13.99
C PHE A 110 -5.19 0.24 14.60
N ALA A 111 -6.31 0.76 14.11
CA ALA A 111 -7.65 0.36 14.54
C ALA A 111 -7.96 -1.10 14.17
N ASP A 112 -7.61 -1.52 12.95
CA ASP A 112 -7.79 -2.91 12.49
C ASP A 112 -6.93 -3.87 13.32
N VAL A 113 -5.69 -3.49 13.64
CA VAL A 113 -4.79 -4.27 14.51
C VAL A 113 -5.30 -4.34 15.95
N ALA A 114 -5.95 -3.29 16.45
CA ALA A 114 -6.61 -3.32 17.76
C ALA A 114 -7.78 -4.30 17.78
N LYS A 115 -8.67 -4.24 16.77
CA LYS A 115 -9.79 -5.19 16.63
C LYS A 115 -9.33 -6.64 16.48
N GLY A 116 -8.29 -6.89 15.70
CA GLY A 116 -7.72 -8.23 15.53
C GLY A 116 -7.17 -8.81 16.84
N ARG A 117 -6.61 -7.98 17.71
CA ARG A 117 -6.18 -8.38 19.06
C ARG A 117 -7.36 -8.70 19.97
N ASP A 118 -8.46 -7.96 19.88
CA ASP A 118 -9.66 -8.20 20.69
C ASP A 118 -10.35 -9.52 20.30
N SER A 119 -10.47 -9.81 19.00
CA SER A 119 -11.02 -11.08 18.50
C SER A 119 -10.16 -12.28 18.94
N ASN A 120 -8.84 -12.17 18.87
CA ASN A 120 -7.92 -13.25 19.27
C ASN A 120 -7.83 -13.44 20.80
N ARG A 121 -8.19 -12.40 21.58
CA ARG A 121 -8.32 -12.50 23.05
C ARG A 121 -9.61 -13.22 23.45
N ALA A 122 -10.72 -12.97 22.75
CA ALA A 122 -12.00 -13.65 22.99
C ALA A 122 -11.94 -15.16 22.70
N SER A 123 -11.12 -15.59 21.73
CA SER A 123 -10.92 -17.01 21.39
C SER A 123 -10.08 -17.81 22.40
N LYS A 124 -9.38 -17.15 23.33
CA LYS A 124 -8.49 -17.82 24.32
C LYS A 124 -9.13 -18.04 25.70
N THR A 125 -10.42 -17.72 25.88
CA THR A 125 -11.10 -17.77 27.18
C THR A 125 -12.14 -18.88 27.34
N THR A 126 -12.20 -19.91 26.47
CA THR A 126 -12.95 -21.12 26.82
C THR A 126 -12.18 -21.91 27.88
N PRO A 127 -12.68 -22.05 29.12
CA PRO A 127 -12.07 -22.94 30.08
C PRO A 127 -12.33 -24.37 29.59
N VAL A 128 -11.26 -25.15 29.45
CA VAL A 128 -11.39 -26.62 29.35
C VAL A 128 -11.92 -27.07 30.71
N LEU A 129 -13.14 -27.62 30.72
CA LEU A 129 -13.75 -28.26 31.89
C LEU A 129 -12.95 -29.51 32.30
#